data_AF-A0A6N7WHB9-F1
#
_entry.id   AF-A0A6N7WHB9-F1
#
_cell.length_a   1.000
_cell.length_b   1.000
_cell.length_c   1.000
_cell.angle_alpha   90.00
_cell.angle_beta   90.00
_cell.angle_gamma   90.00
#
_symmetry.space_group_name_H-M   'P 1'
#
loop_
_entity.id
_entity.type
_entity.pdbx_description
1 polymer ?
#
loop_
_entity_poly.entity_id
_entity_poly.type
_entity_poly.pdbx_seq_one_letter_code
_entity_poly.pdbx_strand_id
1 'polypeptide(L)'
;MKKFSKTVVVILVLLILLTAYWAWEGRLPDLASLRKAQQETQIAGQNGETLSLQESRPDGASGGQNAGTMQETAEPEPRGTQENGTAQTAEGVRPAQPAETGYAYSLLDEEEKSLYLQMLQSITGFSQETELTTLKPELLEPVFNSVLADHPEIFYVDGYTYTKHTLGEEIHKITFTARYTLTQAEAEQRKKGIEAYIETALSGIHSGMDDYQKIKYIYDYMIEHTDYRLDSPENQTVCSVFLYGESVCQGYAKAFQLLCSRVGIPAVLVTGEVKNGEAHAWDLVQSDGEWYYADPTWGDAFYLMGDDDPAWQGKKRPSVNYDYLLVTTQQLLRTHTIDNFFPLPDCTAMKDNYYVRENAYFDTVDEDKLARLFARGYEEQKGMVTLKCADADIYLQMKQKLLDDQEIFTYLKNGGSSAAYVDTPEQYTLSFWLE
;
A
#
# COMPACT_ATOMS: atom_id res chain seq x y z
N MET A 1 0.13 16.42 -14.54
CA MET A 1 -0.73 16.24 -15.75
C MET A 1 -0.08 16.84 -16.99
N LYS A 2 -0.01 16.10 -18.11
CA LYS A 2 0.49 16.61 -19.40
C LYS A 2 -0.71 16.93 -20.31
N LYS A 3 -0.65 18.04 -21.05
CA LYS A 3 -1.62 18.40 -22.09
C LYS A 3 -0.87 18.66 -23.39
N PHE A 4 -1.38 18.13 -24.49
CA PHE A 4 -0.86 18.40 -25.83
C PHE A 4 -2.00 18.70 -26.78
N SER A 5 -1.76 19.53 -27.81
CA SER A 5 -2.79 19.98 -28.74
C SER A 5 -2.34 19.86 -30.19
N LYS A 6 -3.28 19.48 -31.07
CA LYS A 6 -3.08 19.41 -32.54
C LYS A 6 -2.53 20.74 -33.09
N THR A 7 -2.96 21.88 -32.54
CA THR A 7 -2.62 23.20 -33.05
C THR A 7 -1.17 23.60 -32.74
N VAL A 8 -0.59 23.17 -31.62
CA VAL A 8 0.78 23.53 -31.24
C VAL A 8 1.81 22.86 -32.14
N VAL A 9 1.56 21.62 -32.55
CA VAL A 9 2.43 20.90 -33.51
C VAL A 9 2.23 21.45 -34.93
N VAL A 10 1.00 21.78 -35.34
CA VAL A 10 0.78 22.48 -36.62
C VAL A 10 1.51 23.83 -36.64
N ILE A 11 1.51 24.58 -35.54
CA ILE A 11 2.28 25.83 -35.43
C ILE A 11 3.79 25.57 -35.47
N LEU A 12 4.31 24.53 -34.80
CA LEU A 12 5.72 24.16 -34.85
C LEU A 12 6.17 23.69 -36.24
N VAL A 13 5.36 22.86 -36.91
CA VAL A 13 5.60 22.41 -38.29
C VAL A 13 5.48 23.59 -39.26
N LEU A 14 4.50 24.48 -39.08
CA LEU A 14 4.40 25.71 -39.86
C LEU A 14 5.58 26.64 -39.60
N LEU A 15 6.09 26.75 -38.38
CA LEU A 15 7.29 27.53 -38.04
C LEU A 15 8.56 26.92 -38.61
N ILE A 16 8.69 25.59 -38.63
CA ILE A 16 9.80 24.88 -39.27
C ILE A 16 9.73 25.07 -40.80
N LEU A 17 8.54 24.99 -41.39
CA LEU A 17 8.34 25.25 -42.82
C LEU A 17 8.53 26.74 -43.17
N LEU A 18 8.12 27.67 -42.29
CA LEU A 18 8.37 29.10 -42.44
C LEU A 18 9.88 29.38 -42.34
N THR A 19 10.58 28.83 -41.35
CA THR A 19 12.02 29.05 -41.21
C THR A 19 12.80 28.42 -42.36
N ALA A 20 12.39 27.26 -42.87
CA ALA A 20 12.94 26.68 -44.09
C ALA A 20 12.66 27.54 -45.34
N TYR A 21 11.46 28.13 -45.45
CA TYR A 21 11.11 29.05 -46.53
C TYR A 21 11.92 30.37 -46.47
N TRP A 22 12.11 30.94 -45.27
CA TRP A 22 12.88 32.16 -45.06
C TRP A 22 14.39 31.93 -45.23
N ALA A 23 14.89 30.74 -44.90
CA ALA A 23 16.24 30.29 -45.21
C ALA A 23 16.45 30.17 -46.73
N TRP A 24 15.46 29.65 -47.45
CA TRP A 24 15.49 29.55 -48.92
C TRP A 24 15.41 30.92 -49.61
N GLU A 25 14.63 31.88 -49.09
CA GLU A 25 14.60 33.28 -49.56
C GLU A 25 15.80 34.14 -49.09
N GLY A 26 16.73 33.58 -48.29
CA GLY A 26 17.90 34.31 -47.80
C GLY A 26 17.57 35.45 -46.82
N ARG A 27 16.44 35.36 -46.09
CA ARG A 27 15.91 36.40 -45.20
C ARG A 27 16.01 36.06 -43.70
N LEU A 28 16.89 35.14 -43.31
CA LEU A 28 17.11 34.85 -41.89
C LEU A 28 17.73 36.07 -41.18
N PRO A 29 17.19 36.53 -40.04
CA PRO A 29 17.83 37.55 -39.23
C PRO A 29 19.14 37.01 -38.63
N ASP A 30 20.16 37.85 -38.60
CA ASP A 30 21.50 37.53 -38.07
C ASP A 30 21.40 37.06 -36.61
N LEU A 31 21.98 35.88 -36.32
CA LEU A 31 22.03 35.24 -34.99
C LEU A 31 22.65 36.15 -33.92
N ALA A 32 23.46 37.14 -34.31
CA ALA A 32 23.99 38.15 -33.39
C ALA A 32 22.90 39.07 -32.80
N SER A 33 21.82 39.33 -33.53
CA SER A 33 20.71 40.20 -33.07
C SER A 33 19.82 39.53 -32.01
N LEU A 34 19.67 38.21 -32.06
CA LEU A 34 18.89 37.42 -31.10
C LEU A 34 19.60 37.25 -29.75
N ARG A 35 20.94 37.15 -29.74
CA ARG A 35 21.72 37.09 -28.49
C ARG A 35 21.65 38.38 -27.69
N LYS A 36 21.52 39.53 -28.35
CA LYS A 36 21.43 40.83 -27.68
C LYS A 36 20.09 41.03 -26.96
N ALA A 37 18.99 40.54 -27.54
CA ALA A 37 17.67 40.57 -26.91
C ALA A 37 17.57 39.65 -25.67
N GLN A 38 18.25 38.49 -25.67
CA GLN A 38 18.31 37.61 -24.49
C GLN A 38 19.14 38.20 -23.34
N GLN A 39 20.25 38.90 -23.63
CA GLN A 39 21.07 39.55 -22.60
C GLN A 39 20.36 40.76 -21.95
N GLU A 40 19.62 41.56 -22.72
CA GLU A 40 18.89 42.72 -22.19
C GLU A 40 17.70 42.32 -21.31
N THR A 41 17.16 41.10 -21.46
CA THR A 41 16.07 40.58 -20.61
C THR A 41 16.59 39.97 -19.30
N GLN A 42 17.83 39.47 -19.26
CA GLN A 42 18.45 38.90 -18.05
C GLN A 42 18.95 39.95 -17.03
N ILE A 43 19.27 41.17 -17.48
CA ILE A 43 19.80 42.23 -16.60
C ILE A 43 18.69 42.91 -15.78
N ALA A 44 17.42 42.79 -16.15
CA ALA A 44 16.30 43.38 -15.43
C ALA A 44 15.78 42.55 -14.24
N GLY A 45 16.23 41.29 -14.08
CA GLY A 45 15.68 40.34 -13.09
C GLY A 45 16.50 40.13 -11.81
N GLN A 46 17.67 40.76 -11.67
CA GLN A 46 18.54 40.61 -10.50
C GLN A 46 18.66 41.92 -9.73
N ASN A 47 17.70 42.20 -8.86
CA ASN A 47 17.83 43.07 -7.68
C ASN A 47 16.69 42.74 -6.70
N GLY A 48 17.00 41.95 -5.67
CA GLY A 48 16.02 41.55 -4.65
C GLY A 48 16.53 40.46 -3.69
N GLU A 49 17.34 40.89 -2.72
CA GLU A 49 17.43 40.40 -1.33
C GLU A 49 17.88 38.96 -0.99
N THR A 50 19.16 38.88 -0.56
CA THR A 50 19.70 38.26 0.68
C THR A 50 19.05 37.01 1.27
N LEU A 51 19.76 35.88 1.14
CA LEU A 51 19.67 34.66 1.95
C LEU A 51 20.40 34.82 3.30
N SER A 52 19.74 34.47 4.40
CA SER A 52 20.37 34.09 5.67
C SER A 52 20.19 32.59 5.90
N LEU A 53 21.32 31.87 5.96
CA LEU A 53 21.41 30.46 6.32
C LEU A 53 21.16 30.28 7.82
N GLN A 54 20.25 29.37 8.17
CA GLN A 54 20.24 28.75 9.49
C GLN A 54 19.90 27.27 9.32
N GLU A 55 20.91 26.43 9.57
CA GLU A 55 20.79 24.98 9.64
C GLU A 55 19.91 24.59 10.82
N SER A 56 18.89 23.77 10.56
CA SER A 56 18.24 22.96 11.57
C SER A 56 17.86 21.63 10.94
N ARG A 57 18.63 20.59 11.26
CA ARG A 57 18.25 19.18 11.04
C ARG A 57 17.05 18.85 11.93
N PRO A 58 16.06 18.10 11.44
CA PRO A 58 15.27 17.22 12.28
C PRO A 58 15.86 15.81 12.20
N ASP A 59 16.26 15.30 13.36
CA ASP A 59 16.35 13.87 13.64
C ASP A 59 14.95 13.26 13.53
N GLY A 60 14.83 12.02 13.02
CA GLY A 60 13.62 11.22 13.21
C GLY A 60 13.30 10.27 12.06
N ALA A 61 14.00 9.13 12.00
CA ALA A 61 13.48 7.89 11.41
C ALA A 61 14.40 6.73 11.83
N SER A 62 14.36 6.35 13.11
CA SER A 62 14.81 5.02 13.48
C SER A 62 13.62 4.08 13.30
N GLY A 63 13.73 3.15 12.36
CA GLY A 63 12.86 1.98 12.31
C GLY A 63 12.81 1.35 13.70
N GLY A 64 11.59 1.15 14.20
CA GLY A 64 11.35 0.48 15.46
C GLY A 64 11.82 -0.97 15.33
N GLN A 65 13.07 -1.22 15.67
CA GLN A 65 13.52 -2.56 16.04
C GLN A 65 12.86 -2.87 17.39
N ASN A 66 11.88 -3.77 17.37
CA ASN A 66 11.23 -4.32 18.56
C ASN A 66 12.25 -5.15 19.36
N ALA A 67 13.19 -4.51 20.05
CA ALA A 67 14.14 -5.19 20.90
C ALA A 67 13.48 -5.54 22.24
N GLY A 68 13.37 -6.84 22.53
CA GLY A 68 13.03 -7.32 23.87
C GLY A 68 14.10 -6.89 24.88
N THR A 69 13.71 -6.16 25.92
CA THR A 69 14.65 -5.72 26.97
C THR A 69 14.84 -6.84 27.99
N MET A 70 16.09 -7.30 28.15
CA MET A 70 16.47 -8.29 29.15
C MET A 70 16.66 -7.61 30.52
N GLN A 71 16.05 -8.16 31.58
CA GLN A 71 16.35 -7.75 32.96
C GLN A 71 16.55 -8.99 33.84
N GLU A 72 17.70 -9.07 34.51
CA GLU A 72 18.17 -10.23 35.28
C GLU A 72 17.92 -9.99 36.78
N THR A 73 16.97 -10.70 37.38
CA THR A 73 16.86 -10.83 38.84
C THR A 73 16.35 -12.21 39.23
N ALA A 74 17.02 -12.83 40.21
CA ALA A 74 16.68 -14.13 40.77
C ALA A 74 16.21 -13.98 42.23
N GLU A 75 15.08 -14.58 42.60
CA GLU A 75 14.74 -15.20 43.91
C GLU A 75 13.24 -15.64 43.99
N PRO A 76 12.80 -16.47 44.97
CA PRO A 76 11.99 -17.67 44.69
C PRO A 76 10.52 -17.69 45.21
N GLU A 77 9.76 -18.64 44.68
CA GLU A 77 8.37 -19.09 44.99
C GLU A 77 8.38 -20.43 45.81
N PRO A 78 7.26 -21.12 46.21
CA PRO A 78 5.81 -20.88 45.97
C PRO A 78 4.84 -21.24 47.14
N ARG A 79 3.51 -21.04 46.94
CA ARG A 79 2.33 -21.87 47.40
C ARG A 79 1.02 -21.12 47.06
N GLY A 80 -0.10 -21.63 46.51
CA GLY A 80 -0.57 -22.94 46.04
C GLY A 80 -2.13 -23.00 46.04
N THR A 81 -2.74 -23.69 45.05
CA THR A 81 -4.10 -24.30 44.96
C THR A 81 -5.37 -23.38 44.89
N GLN A 82 -6.53 -23.67 44.25
CA GLN A 82 -7.11 -24.80 43.45
C GLN A 82 -8.44 -24.37 42.73
N GLU A 83 -8.95 -25.27 41.86
CA GLU A 83 -10.03 -25.23 40.84
C GLU A 83 -11.52 -25.09 41.24
N ASN A 84 -12.36 -24.73 40.24
CA ASN A 84 -13.66 -25.31 39.78
C ASN A 84 -14.62 -24.21 39.27
N GLY A 85 -15.46 -24.32 38.22
CA GLY A 85 -15.82 -25.39 37.29
C GLY A 85 -17.07 -25.00 36.46
N THR A 86 -17.27 -25.70 35.34
CA THR A 86 -18.52 -25.99 34.57
C THR A 86 -19.28 -24.93 33.74
N ALA A 87 -19.53 -25.36 32.50
CA ALA A 87 -20.19 -24.71 31.36
C ALA A 87 -21.72 -24.84 31.35
N GLN A 88 -22.40 -23.98 30.58
CA GLN A 88 -23.62 -24.33 29.83
C GLN A 88 -23.92 -23.34 28.69
N THR A 89 -24.52 -23.90 27.64
CA THR A 89 -24.64 -23.49 26.23
C THR A 89 -25.84 -22.59 25.92
N ALA A 90 -25.72 -21.72 24.91
CA ALA A 90 -26.85 -21.18 24.15
C ALA A 90 -26.46 -20.98 22.67
N GLU A 91 -27.21 -21.61 21.77
CA GLU A 91 -27.11 -21.49 20.31
C GLU A 91 -27.79 -20.21 19.81
N GLY A 92 -27.12 -19.45 18.94
CA GLY A 92 -27.70 -18.33 18.22
C GLY A 92 -26.62 -17.37 17.69
N VAL A 93 -26.43 -17.38 16.37
CA VAL A 93 -25.35 -16.71 15.60
C VAL A 93 -24.00 -17.40 15.82
N ARG A 94 -23.47 -18.08 14.79
CA ARG A 94 -22.08 -18.54 14.85
C ARG A 94 -21.19 -17.29 14.79
N PRO A 95 -20.38 -16.99 15.83
CA PRO A 95 -19.27 -16.07 15.66
C PRO A 95 -18.37 -16.66 14.58
N ALA A 96 -17.78 -15.83 13.72
CA ALA A 96 -16.70 -16.26 12.87
C ALA A 96 -15.65 -16.96 13.76
N GLN A 97 -15.38 -18.23 13.52
CA GLN A 97 -14.27 -18.89 14.21
C GLN A 97 -12.99 -18.19 13.73
N PRO A 98 -12.04 -17.84 14.62
CA PRO A 98 -10.75 -17.36 14.17
C PRO A 98 -10.18 -18.43 13.25
N ALA A 99 -9.73 -18.09 12.05
CA ALA A 99 -8.89 -19.01 11.28
C ALA A 99 -7.73 -19.34 12.21
N GLU A 100 -7.68 -20.58 12.74
CA GLU A 100 -7.09 -20.81 14.06
C GLU A 100 -5.57 -20.61 14.13
N THR A 101 -4.92 -20.17 13.04
CA THR A 101 -3.78 -19.25 13.02
C THR A 101 -3.35 -18.93 11.58
N GLY A 102 -2.55 -17.86 11.38
CA GLY A 102 -2.29 -17.22 10.07
C GLY A 102 -1.16 -17.81 9.23
N TYR A 103 -0.69 -17.04 8.25
CA TYR A 103 0.32 -17.48 7.29
C TYR A 103 1.68 -17.70 7.98
N ALA A 104 2.11 -16.80 8.86
CA ALA A 104 3.39 -16.94 9.55
C ALA A 104 3.40 -18.18 10.44
N TYR A 105 2.31 -18.43 11.19
CA TYR A 105 2.14 -19.68 11.95
C TYR A 105 2.28 -20.95 11.10
N SER A 106 1.77 -20.94 9.87
CA SER A 106 1.83 -22.11 8.99
C SER A 106 3.26 -22.52 8.62
N LEU A 107 4.21 -21.59 8.71
CA LEU A 107 5.63 -21.80 8.41
C LEU A 107 6.45 -22.29 9.60
N LEU A 108 5.91 -22.17 10.82
CA LEU A 108 6.59 -22.53 12.06
C LEU A 108 6.65 -24.06 12.26
N ASP A 109 7.71 -24.52 12.94
CA ASP A 109 7.80 -25.91 13.39
C ASP A 109 6.88 -26.17 14.61
N GLU A 110 6.81 -27.42 15.07
CA GLU A 110 5.90 -27.79 16.17
C GLU A 110 6.26 -27.15 17.54
N GLU A 111 7.55 -26.91 17.80
CA GLU A 111 7.99 -26.21 19.02
C GLU A 111 7.59 -24.74 18.95
N GLU A 112 7.86 -24.10 17.82
CA GLU A 112 7.53 -22.70 17.54
C GLU A 112 6.02 -22.46 17.52
N LYS A 113 5.22 -23.36 16.94
CA LYS A 113 3.75 -23.29 16.98
C LYS A 113 3.20 -23.38 18.40
N SER A 114 3.77 -24.26 19.23
CA SER A 114 3.36 -24.35 20.63
C SER A 114 3.69 -23.06 21.39
N LEU A 115 4.86 -22.46 21.13
CA LEU A 115 5.26 -21.18 21.69
C LEU A 115 4.34 -20.04 21.21
N TYR A 116 4.02 -20.03 19.91
CA TYR A 116 3.13 -19.05 19.29
C TYR A 116 1.78 -19.03 20.00
N LEU A 117 1.16 -20.20 20.18
CA LEU A 117 -0.16 -20.30 20.81
C LEU A 117 -0.12 -19.86 22.28
N GLN A 118 0.95 -20.16 23.01
CA GLN A 118 1.16 -19.66 24.38
C GLN A 118 1.28 -18.13 24.42
N MET A 119 2.06 -17.55 23.52
CA MET A 119 2.21 -16.09 23.42
C MET A 119 0.89 -15.43 23.04
N LEU A 120 0.18 -15.95 22.03
CA LEU A 120 -1.13 -15.45 21.62
C LEU A 120 -2.14 -15.51 22.77
N GLN A 121 -2.21 -16.64 23.48
CA GLN A 121 -3.09 -16.78 24.65
C GLN A 121 -2.71 -15.81 25.77
N SER A 122 -1.41 -15.66 26.05
CA SER A 122 -0.90 -14.73 27.06
C SER A 122 -1.31 -13.28 26.74
N ILE A 123 -1.06 -12.85 25.50
CA ILE A 123 -1.33 -11.50 25.00
C ILE A 123 -2.83 -11.20 24.99
N THR A 124 -3.65 -12.11 24.45
CA THR A 124 -5.11 -11.92 24.39
C THR A 124 -5.77 -11.98 25.75
N GLY A 125 -5.19 -12.73 26.70
CA GLY A 125 -5.61 -12.79 28.10
C GLY A 125 -5.13 -11.63 28.99
N PHE A 126 -4.32 -10.69 28.48
CA PHE A 126 -3.70 -9.63 29.29
C PHE A 126 -2.89 -10.17 30.49
N SER A 127 -2.25 -11.33 30.31
CA SER A 127 -1.48 -11.99 31.37
C SER A 127 -0.29 -11.13 31.79
N GLN A 128 -0.06 -11.03 33.10
CA GLN A 128 1.07 -10.26 33.67
C GLN A 128 2.38 -11.03 33.63
N GLU A 129 2.32 -12.36 33.67
CA GLU A 129 3.47 -13.24 33.55
C GLU A 129 2.98 -14.61 33.06
N THR A 130 3.67 -15.17 32.06
CA THR A 130 3.40 -16.50 31.50
C THR A 130 4.68 -17.31 31.50
N GLU A 131 4.65 -18.50 32.11
CA GLU A 131 5.75 -19.46 31.98
C GLU A 131 5.72 -20.11 30.60
N LEU A 132 6.81 -20.00 29.86
CA LEU A 132 6.94 -20.58 28.53
C LEU A 132 7.45 -22.01 28.61
N THR A 133 6.95 -22.88 27.73
CA THR A 133 7.47 -24.27 27.62
C THR A 133 8.87 -24.35 27.03
N THR A 134 9.29 -23.35 26.24
CA THR A 134 10.65 -23.32 25.68
C THR A 134 11.66 -22.75 26.66
N LEU A 135 12.89 -23.25 26.57
CA LEU A 135 14.06 -22.74 27.30
C LEU A 135 15.06 -22.03 26.38
N LYS A 136 14.66 -21.75 25.13
CA LYS A 136 15.49 -21.14 24.07
C LYS A 136 15.07 -19.68 23.84
N PRO A 137 15.78 -18.70 24.43
CA PRO A 137 15.44 -17.28 24.29
C PRO A 137 15.42 -16.77 22.84
N GLU A 138 16.22 -17.38 21.97
CA GLU A 138 16.32 -17.05 20.55
C GLU A 138 15.03 -17.29 19.76
N LEU A 139 14.11 -18.12 20.26
CA LEU A 139 12.81 -18.37 19.61
C LEU A 139 11.78 -17.28 19.92
N LEU A 140 11.96 -16.49 20.98
CA LEU A 140 10.93 -15.57 21.47
C LEU A 140 10.63 -14.46 20.46
N GLU A 141 11.65 -13.79 19.94
CA GLU A 141 11.49 -12.68 18.99
C GLU A 141 10.82 -13.09 17.67
N PRO A 142 11.31 -14.11 16.92
CA PRO A 142 10.68 -14.50 15.66
C PRO A 142 9.23 -15.00 15.84
N VAL A 143 8.94 -15.73 16.93
CA VAL A 143 7.59 -16.22 17.20
C VAL A 143 6.66 -15.09 17.64
N PHE A 144 7.13 -14.17 18.49
CA PHE A 144 6.37 -12.97 18.87
C PHE A 144 6.03 -12.11 17.65
N ASN A 145 7.01 -11.88 16.76
CA ASN A 145 6.77 -11.14 15.52
C ASN A 145 5.79 -11.86 14.60
N SER A 146 5.82 -13.20 14.55
CA SER A 146 4.85 -14.02 13.80
C SER A 146 3.42 -13.83 14.34
N VAL A 147 3.25 -13.78 15.67
CA VAL A 147 1.93 -13.49 16.29
C VAL A 147 1.43 -12.11 15.85
N LEU A 148 2.26 -11.07 15.93
CA LEU A 148 1.84 -9.71 15.56
C LEU A 148 1.62 -9.53 14.05
N ALA A 149 2.32 -10.30 13.21
CA ALA A 149 2.14 -10.28 11.76
C ALA A 149 0.83 -10.95 11.32
N ASP A 150 0.42 -12.03 11.98
CA ASP A 150 -0.83 -12.74 11.68
C ASP A 150 -2.07 -12.09 12.31
N HIS A 151 -1.91 -11.34 13.41
CA HIS A 151 -3.01 -10.79 14.22
C HIS A 151 -2.99 -9.25 14.28
N PRO A 152 -3.32 -8.53 13.18
CA PRO A 152 -3.36 -7.08 13.14
C PRO A 152 -4.35 -6.45 14.14
N GLU A 153 -5.34 -7.22 14.64
CA GLU A 153 -6.26 -6.83 15.70
C GLU A 153 -5.61 -6.68 17.09
N ILE A 154 -4.36 -7.14 17.26
CA ILE A 154 -3.55 -6.90 18.47
C ILE A 154 -2.84 -5.54 18.33
N PHE A 155 -3.60 -4.46 18.51
CA PHE A 155 -3.09 -3.08 18.45
C PHE A 155 -2.54 -2.54 19.79
N TYR A 156 -2.70 -3.32 20.86
CA TYR A 156 -2.45 -2.90 22.25
C TYR A 156 -1.16 -3.45 22.84
N VAL A 157 -0.24 -3.95 22.00
CA VAL A 157 1.07 -4.49 22.38
C VAL A 157 2.14 -3.91 21.46
N ASP A 158 3.26 -3.47 22.03
CA ASP A 158 4.40 -2.89 21.29
C ASP A 158 5.73 -3.59 21.59
N GLY A 159 5.72 -4.68 22.36
CA GLY A 159 6.91 -5.45 22.68
C GLY A 159 6.66 -6.45 23.81
N TYR A 160 7.75 -6.97 24.37
CA TYR A 160 7.69 -7.87 25.52
C TYR A 160 8.96 -7.77 26.37
N THR A 161 8.87 -8.28 27.59
CA THR A 161 9.99 -8.56 28.48
C THR A 161 9.98 -10.05 28.81
N TYR A 162 11.14 -10.60 29.13
CA TYR A 162 11.22 -11.99 29.58
C TYR A 162 12.33 -12.17 30.63
N THR A 163 12.12 -13.13 31.55
CA THR A 163 13.07 -13.46 32.62
C THR A 163 13.58 -14.89 32.43
N LYS A 164 14.91 -15.08 32.53
CA LYS A 164 15.53 -16.41 32.57
C LYS A 164 15.80 -16.78 34.01
N HIS A 165 15.33 -17.94 34.46
CA HIS A 165 15.70 -18.49 35.76
C HIS A 165 16.75 -19.57 35.56
N THR A 166 17.94 -19.35 36.15
CA THR A 166 19.11 -20.21 36.00
C THR A 166 19.56 -20.84 37.32
N LEU A 167 20.28 -21.95 37.22
CA LEU A 167 20.91 -22.68 38.34
C LEU A 167 22.29 -23.04 37.81
N GLY A 168 23.26 -22.20 38.12
CA GLY A 168 24.52 -22.19 37.37
C GLY A 168 24.31 -21.65 35.96
N GLU A 169 24.78 -22.38 34.95
CA GLU A 169 24.72 -21.97 33.53
C GLU A 169 23.48 -22.50 32.79
N GLU A 170 22.71 -23.40 33.41
CA GLU A 170 21.51 -23.98 32.80
C GLU A 170 20.27 -23.10 33.08
N ILE A 171 19.43 -22.91 32.04
CA ILE A 171 18.12 -22.27 32.14
C ILE A 171 17.08 -23.39 32.35
N HIS A 172 16.21 -23.25 33.36
CA HIS A 172 15.11 -24.21 33.62
C HIS A 172 13.73 -23.59 33.48
N LYS A 173 13.65 -22.27 33.38
CA LYS A 173 12.40 -21.56 33.23
C LYS A 173 12.62 -20.24 32.51
N ILE A 174 11.71 -19.93 31.59
CA ILE A 174 11.58 -18.61 30.99
C ILE A 174 10.18 -18.10 31.29
N THR A 175 10.06 -16.87 31.81
CA THR A 175 8.78 -16.17 31.90
C THR A 175 8.70 -15.05 30.89
N PHE A 176 7.52 -14.84 30.33
CA PHE A 176 7.21 -13.87 29.31
C PHE A 176 6.10 -12.92 29.79
N THR A 177 6.27 -11.63 29.48
CA THR A 177 5.27 -10.60 29.73
C THR A 177 5.22 -9.67 28.53
N ALA A 178 4.07 -9.58 27.88
CA ALA A 178 3.85 -8.60 26.82
C ALA A 178 3.81 -7.18 27.40
N ARG A 179 4.36 -6.22 26.66
CA ARG A 179 4.30 -4.80 26.99
C ARG A 179 3.01 -4.23 26.41
N TYR A 180 2.02 -4.03 27.29
CA TYR A 180 0.72 -3.49 26.89
C TYR A 180 0.75 -1.97 26.85
N THR A 181 0.32 -1.39 25.74
CA THR A 181 0.17 0.07 25.58
C THR A 181 -1.17 0.58 26.10
N LEU A 182 -2.12 -0.32 26.33
CA LEU A 182 -3.47 -0.05 26.82
C LEU A 182 -3.85 -1.00 27.95
N THR A 183 -4.76 -0.57 28.79
CA THR A 183 -5.46 -1.47 29.70
C THR A 183 -6.42 -2.39 28.94
N GLN A 184 -6.78 -3.53 29.54
CA GLN A 184 -7.75 -4.46 28.97
C GLN A 184 -9.10 -3.79 28.67
N ALA A 185 -9.55 -2.87 29.54
CA ALA A 185 -10.80 -2.15 29.35
C ALA A 185 -10.76 -1.19 28.16
N GLU A 186 -9.65 -0.48 27.96
CA GLU A 186 -9.45 0.41 26.81
C GLU A 186 -9.36 -0.36 25.50
N ALA A 187 -8.63 -1.48 25.49
CA ALA A 187 -8.54 -2.35 24.33
C ALA A 187 -9.92 -2.90 23.95
N GLU A 188 -10.71 -3.37 24.92
CA GLU A 188 -12.07 -3.87 24.67
C GLU A 188 -13.00 -2.76 24.14
N GLN A 189 -12.88 -1.54 24.65
CA GLN A 189 -13.66 -0.41 24.15
C GLN A 189 -13.31 -0.07 22.70
N ARG A 190 -12.02 -0.10 22.33
CA ARG A 190 -11.58 0.15 20.95
C ARG A 190 -11.97 -0.98 20.00
N LYS A 191 -11.90 -2.24 20.45
CA LYS A 191 -12.37 -3.40 19.68
C LYS A 191 -13.82 -3.21 19.22
N LYS A 192 -14.72 -2.73 20.09
CA LYS A 192 -16.11 -2.44 19.71
C LYS A 192 -16.23 -1.40 18.59
N GLY A 193 -15.41 -0.35 18.61
CA GLY A 193 -15.36 0.64 17.54
C GLY A 193 -14.85 0.06 16.22
N ILE A 194 -13.82 -0.78 16.30
CA ILE A 194 -13.27 -1.52 15.15
C ILE A 194 -14.34 -2.44 14.55
N GLU A 195 -15.06 -3.23 15.36
CA GLU A 195 -16.12 -4.11 14.87
C GLU A 195 -17.22 -3.33 14.13
N ALA A 196 -17.67 -2.20 14.68
CA ALA A 196 -18.68 -1.36 14.04
C ALA A 196 -18.20 -0.79 12.69
N TYR A 197 -16.93 -0.40 12.59
CA TYR A 197 -16.32 0.03 11.33
C TYR A 197 -16.29 -1.12 10.33
N ILE A 198 -15.82 -2.30 10.73
CA ILE A 198 -15.74 -3.50 9.87
C ILE A 198 -17.12 -3.87 9.33
N GLU A 199 -18.16 -3.88 10.16
CA GLU A 199 -19.54 -4.15 9.72
C GLU A 199 -20.00 -3.15 8.65
N THR A 200 -19.68 -1.87 8.83
CA THR A 200 -20.01 -0.82 7.86
C THR A 200 -19.22 -0.99 6.57
N ALA A 201 -17.90 -1.18 6.69
CA ALA A 201 -16.98 -1.29 5.58
C ALA A 201 -17.27 -2.50 4.70
N LEU A 202 -17.73 -3.61 5.27
CA LEU A 202 -18.01 -4.84 4.52
C LEU A 202 -19.48 -4.98 4.11
N SER A 203 -20.34 -3.99 4.38
CA SER A 203 -21.78 -4.07 4.13
C SER A 203 -22.17 -4.21 2.65
N GLY A 204 -21.30 -3.79 1.73
CA GLY A 204 -21.48 -3.97 0.28
C GLY A 204 -21.05 -5.34 -0.25
N ILE A 205 -20.39 -6.17 0.57
CA ILE A 205 -19.94 -7.50 0.16
C ILE A 205 -21.06 -8.52 0.31
N HIS A 206 -21.27 -9.31 -0.73
CA HIS A 206 -22.30 -10.36 -0.76
C HIS A 206 -21.77 -11.68 -1.34
N SER A 207 -22.49 -12.78 -1.09
CA SER A 207 -22.07 -14.13 -1.47
C SER A 207 -21.90 -14.39 -2.97
N GLY A 208 -22.47 -13.53 -3.84
CA GLY A 208 -22.28 -13.59 -5.29
C GLY A 208 -20.95 -13.00 -5.79
N MET A 209 -20.12 -12.42 -4.93
CA MET A 209 -18.81 -11.88 -5.31
C MET A 209 -17.73 -12.96 -5.28
N ASP A 210 -16.89 -13.00 -6.32
CA ASP A 210 -15.63 -13.75 -6.28
C ASP A 210 -14.57 -13.02 -5.42
N ASP A 211 -13.43 -13.66 -5.16
CA ASP A 211 -12.42 -13.10 -4.28
C ASP A 211 -11.82 -11.81 -4.86
N TYR A 212 -11.63 -11.74 -6.18
CA TYR A 212 -11.22 -10.52 -6.87
C TYR A 212 -12.16 -9.34 -6.57
N GLN A 213 -13.48 -9.54 -6.70
CA GLN A 213 -14.48 -8.51 -6.48
C GLN A 213 -14.50 -8.03 -5.03
N LYS A 214 -14.34 -8.94 -4.05
CA LYS A 214 -14.24 -8.59 -2.63
C LYS A 214 -12.97 -7.79 -2.34
N ILE A 215 -11.82 -8.25 -2.84
CA ILE A 215 -10.52 -7.60 -2.65
C ILE A 215 -10.55 -6.18 -3.22
N LYS A 216 -11.02 -6.03 -4.47
CA LYS A 216 -11.17 -4.72 -5.10
C LYS A 216 -12.10 -3.81 -4.31
N TYR A 217 -13.23 -4.33 -3.84
CA TYR A 217 -14.18 -3.54 -3.04
C TYR A 217 -13.55 -3.03 -1.73
N ILE A 218 -12.83 -3.89 -1.01
CA ILE A 218 -12.12 -3.51 0.22
C ILE A 218 -11.05 -2.46 -0.08
N TYR A 219 -10.28 -2.67 -1.15
CA TYR A 219 -9.23 -1.76 -1.59
C TYR A 219 -9.79 -0.35 -1.90
N ASP A 220 -10.84 -0.29 -2.72
CA ASP A 220 -11.53 0.96 -3.06
C ASP A 220 -12.10 1.63 -1.81
N TYR A 221 -12.80 0.88 -0.96
CA TYR A 221 -13.43 1.41 0.25
C TYR A 221 -12.38 2.04 1.17
N MET A 222 -11.27 1.36 1.41
CA MET A 222 -10.22 1.86 2.30
C MET A 222 -9.61 3.17 1.79
N ILE A 223 -9.30 3.24 0.50
CA ILE A 223 -8.70 4.43 -0.13
C ILE A 223 -9.68 5.61 -0.12
N GLU A 224 -10.98 5.36 -0.24
CA GLU A 224 -11.99 6.42 -0.21
C GLU A 224 -12.31 6.94 1.20
N HIS A 225 -11.94 6.19 2.25
CA HIS A 225 -12.32 6.49 3.64
C HIS A 225 -11.12 6.67 4.58
N THR A 226 -9.91 6.73 4.04
CA THR A 226 -8.68 6.90 4.82
C THR A 226 -7.79 7.92 4.14
N ASP A 227 -7.22 8.84 4.91
CA ASP A 227 -6.23 9.81 4.43
C ASP A 227 -4.82 9.40 4.89
N TYR A 228 -3.82 9.51 4.01
CA TYR A 228 -2.43 9.29 4.42
C TYR A 228 -1.90 10.44 5.29
N ARG A 229 -1.58 10.15 6.56
CA ARG A 229 -1.07 11.16 7.51
C ARG A 229 -0.01 10.61 8.46
N LEU A 230 1.17 11.22 8.40
CA LEU A 230 2.32 10.88 9.25
C LEU A 230 2.08 11.16 10.74
N ASP A 231 1.27 12.16 11.07
CA ASP A 231 1.00 12.60 12.45
C ASP A 231 -0.25 11.98 13.08
N SER A 232 -0.92 11.04 12.38
CA SER A 232 -2.09 10.34 12.92
C SER A 232 -1.75 9.60 14.22
N PRO A 233 -2.64 9.63 15.24
CA PRO A 233 -2.50 8.78 16.40
C PRO A 233 -2.46 7.30 16.01
N GLU A 234 -1.53 6.54 16.60
CA GLU A 234 -1.46 5.07 16.46
C GLU A 234 -1.39 4.59 15.00
N ASN A 235 -0.77 5.40 14.15
CA ASN A 235 -0.68 5.25 12.69
C ASN A 235 -0.06 3.93 12.19
N GLN A 236 0.53 3.12 13.06
CA GLN A 236 1.05 1.77 12.74
C GLN A 236 0.10 0.63 13.16
N THR A 237 -1.12 0.96 13.55
CA THR A 237 -2.14 0.00 14.00
C THR A 237 -3.45 0.17 13.23
N VAL A 238 -4.31 -0.85 13.31
CA VAL A 238 -5.66 -0.80 12.74
C VAL A 238 -6.54 0.30 13.33
N CYS A 239 -6.25 0.79 14.54
CA CYS A 239 -7.03 1.86 15.17
C CYS A 239 -7.00 3.15 14.35
N SER A 240 -5.86 3.48 13.74
CA SER A 240 -5.71 4.70 12.96
C SER A 240 -6.69 4.78 11.79
N VAL A 241 -6.79 3.70 11.01
CA VAL A 241 -7.76 3.58 9.92
C VAL A 241 -9.19 3.50 10.45
N PHE A 242 -9.48 2.56 11.35
CA PHE A 242 -10.87 2.23 11.71
C PHE A 242 -11.53 3.22 12.68
N LEU A 243 -10.75 3.97 13.47
CA LEU A 243 -11.28 4.93 14.44
C LEU A 243 -11.07 6.39 14.01
N TYR A 244 -10.02 6.68 13.24
CA TYR A 244 -9.64 8.07 12.91
C TYR A 244 -9.77 8.38 11.41
N GLY A 245 -9.75 7.37 10.53
CA GLY A 245 -9.81 7.58 9.08
C GLY A 245 -8.52 8.20 8.52
N GLU A 246 -7.40 8.07 9.23
CA GLU A 246 -6.10 8.62 8.83
C GLU A 246 -4.98 7.68 9.29
N SER A 247 -3.96 7.44 8.46
CA SER A 247 -2.92 6.46 8.78
C SER A 247 -1.64 6.58 7.96
N VAL A 248 -0.63 5.76 8.27
CA VAL A 248 0.55 5.51 7.42
C VAL A 248 0.53 4.11 6.82
N CYS A 249 1.52 3.77 6.00
CA CYS A 249 1.59 2.53 5.24
C CYS A 249 1.28 1.26 6.05
N GLN A 250 1.84 1.15 7.25
CA GLN A 250 1.62 -0.01 8.10
C GLN A 250 0.19 -0.10 8.65
N GLY A 251 -0.46 1.01 8.98
CA GLY A 251 -1.85 0.98 9.43
C GLY A 251 -2.81 0.68 8.28
N TYR A 252 -2.53 1.19 7.08
CA TYR A 252 -3.21 0.78 5.84
C TYR A 252 -3.10 -0.73 5.60
N ALA A 253 -1.88 -1.29 5.60
CA ALA A 253 -1.68 -2.70 5.33
C ALA A 253 -2.39 -3.60 6.36
N LYS A 254 -2.21 -3.32 7.66
CA LYS A 254 -2.90 -4.06 8.72
C LYS A 254 -4.42 -3.98 8.65
N ALA A 255 -4.97 -2.82 8.28
CA ALA A 255 -6.41 -2.66 8.12
C ALA A 255 -6.94 -3.45 6.91
N PHE A 256 -6.20 -3.44 5.79
CA PHE A 256 -6.53 -4.20 4.59
C PHE A 256 -6.46 -5.72 4.87
N GLN A 257 -5.40 -6.17 5.54
CA GLN A 257 -5.25 -7.52 6.04
C GLN A 257 -6.46 -7.95 6.89
N LEU A 258 -6.85 -7.13 7.88
CA LEU A 258 -7.96 -7.47 8.75
C LEU A 258 -9.28 -7.55 7.97
N LEU A 259 -9.59 -6.58 7.11
CA LEU A 259 -10.82 -6.60 6.30
C LEU A 259 -10.88 -7.82 5.36
N CYS A 260 -9.77 -8.18 4.72
CA CYS A 260 -9.69 -9.39 3.89
C CYS A 260 -9.95 -10.66 4.70
N SER A 261 -9.31 -10.78 5.88
CA SER A 261 -9.50 -11.94 6.75
C SER A 261 -10.96 -12.13 7.18
N ARG A 262 -11.69 -11.03 7.40
CA ARG A 262 -13.12 -11.05 7.79
C ARG A 262 -14.05 -11.57 6.71
N VAL A 263 -13.63 -11.54 5.45
CA VAL A 263 -14.38 -12.12 4.33
C VAL A 263 -13.81 -13.45 3.85
N GLY A 264 -12.92 -14.06 4.64
CA GLY A 264 -12.34 -15.38 4.38
C GLY A 264 -11.22 -15.36 3.35
N ILE A 265 -10.59 -14.21 3.10
CA ILE A 265 -9.49 -14.05 2.15
C ILE A 265 -8.18 -14.00 2.94
N PRO A 266 -7.28 -14.99 2.78
CA PRO A 266 -5.96 -14.95 3.39
C PRO A 266 -5.19 -13.71 2.95
N ALA A 267 -4.69 -12.94 3.92
CA ALA A 267 -3.88 -11.76 3.70
C ALA A 267 -2.74 -11.71 4.73
N VAL A 268 -1.59 -11.22 4.29
CA VAL A 268 -0.34 -11.22 5.05
C VAL A 268 0.31 -9.85 4.94
N LEU A 269 0.65 -9.27 6.09
CA LEU A 269 1.45 -8.05 6.16
C LEU A 269 2.84 -8.32 5.57
N VAL A 270 3.27 -7.47 4.65
CA VAL A 270 4.59 -7.49 4.03
C VAL A 270 5.32 -6.22 4.38
N THR A 271 6.59 -6.34 4.77
CA THR A 271 7.50 -5.22 5.00
C THR A 271 8.63 -5.19 3.99
N GLY A 272 9.18 -4.01 3.77
CA GLY A 272 10.37 -3.83 2.96
C GLY A 272 10.66 -2.37 2.70
N GLU A 273 11.17 -2.08 1.52
CA GLU A 273 11.52 -0.73 1.07
C GLU A 273 10.89 -0.43 -0.28
N VAL A 274 10.72 0.86 -0.57
CA VAL A 274 10.41 1.37 -1.91
C VAL A 274 11.65 1.97 -2.56
N LYS A 275 11.62 2.25 -3.86
CA LYS A 275 12.77 2.68 -4.68
C LYS A 275 13.66 3.81 -4.11
N ASN A 276 13.11 4.69 -3.28
CA ASN A 276 13.85 5.79 -2.63
C ASN A 276 14.55 5.35 -1.33
N GLY A 277 14.45 4.08 -0.94
CA GLY A 277 14.99 3.52 0.30
C GLY A 277 14.12 3.76 1.54
N GLU A 278 12.91 4.29 1.37
CA GLU A 278 11.97 4.45 2.48
C GLU A 278 11.36 3.11 2.87
N ALA A 279 11.35 2.83 4.17
CA ALA A 279 10.67 1.67 4.72
C ALA A 279 9.16 1.75 4.41
N HIS A 280 8.59 0.63 3.97
CA HIS A 280 7.21 0.57 3.53
C HIS A 280 6.55 -0.75 3.94
N ALA A 281 5.22 -0.74 3.99
CA ALA A 281 4.41 -1.90 4.31
C ALA A 281 3.20 -1.99 3.38
N TRP A 282 2.89 -3.20 2.94
CA TRP A 282 1.80 -3.54 2.03
C TRP A 282 1.33 -4.97 2.31
N ASP A 283 0.56 -5.57 1.40
CA ASP A 283 -0.07 -6.87 1.62
C ASP A 283 0.24 -7.89 0.53
N LEU A 284 0.30 -9.15 0.95
CA LEU A 284 0.16 -10.33 0.09
C LEU A 284 -1.22 -10.94 0.35
N VAL A 285 -2.00 -11.18 -0.69
CA VAL A 285 -3.40 -11.62 -0.59
C VAL A 285 -3.67 -12.79 -1.55
N GLN A 286 -4.48 -13.75 -1.12
CA GLN A 286 -4.87 -14.89 -1.96
C GLN A 286 -6.21 -14.63 -2.64
N SER A 287 -6.25 -14.68 -3.97
CA SER A 287 -7.47 -14.55 -4.77
C SER A 287 -7.70 -15.81 -5.59
N ASP A 288 -8.86 -16.47 -5.40
CA ASP A 288 -9.23 -17.71 -6.11
C ASP A 288 -8.13 -18.80 -6.08
N GLY A 289 -7.40 -18.90 -4.95
CA GLY A 289 -6.35 -19.88 -4.70
C GLY A 289 -4.93 -19.49 -5.14
N GLU A 290 -4.75 -18.35 -5.81
CA GLU A 290 -3.46 -17.84 -6.24
C GLU A 290 -3.03 -16.63 -5.40
N TRP A 291 -1.73 -16.46 -5.16
CA TRP A 291 -1.19 -15.34 -4.39
C TRP A 291 -0.86 -14.14 -5.27
N TYR A 292 -1.15 -12.95 -4.73
CA TYR A 292 -0.92 -11.66 -5.37
C TYR A 292 -0.48 -10.62 -4.34
N TYR A 293 0.20 -9.57 -4.78
CA TYR A 293 0.46 -8.40 -3.96
C TYR A 293 -0.61 -7.32 -4.12
N ALA A 294 -0.91 -6.64 -3.02
CA ALA A 294 -1.75 -5.45 -2.98
C ALA A 294 -1.07 -4.36 -2.13
N ASP A 295 -1.00 -3.12 -2.62
CA ASP A 295 -0.51 -1.97 -1.84
C ASP A 295 -1.62 -0.91 -1.76
N PRO A 296 -2.41 -0.87 -0.67
CA PRO A 296 -3.49 0.10 -0.51
C PRO A 296 -2.97 1.53 -0.33
N THR A 297 -1.75 1.73 0.17
CA THR A 297 -1.16 3.06 0.33
C THR A 297 -0.73 3.67 -0.99
N TRP A 298 -0.06 2.91 -1.85
CA TRP A 298 0.26 3.38 -3.21
C TRP A 298 -0.95 3.28 -4.16
N GLY A 299 -2.02 2.63 -3.69
CA GLY A 299 -3.36 2.72 -4.26
C GLY A 299 -4.03 4.06 -4.02
N ASP A 300 -3.74 4.70 -2.89
CA ASP A 300 -4.17 6.06 -2.64
C ASP A 300 -3.38 7.02 -3.55
N ALA A 301 -4.06 7.51 -4.59
CA ALA A 301 -3.46 8.40 -5.57
C ALA A 301 -3.02 9.75 -4.95
N PHE A 302 -3.57 10.15 -3.78
CA PHE A 302 -3.19 11.38 -3.08
C PHE A 302 -1.81 11.28 -2.44
N TYR A 303 -1.47 10.11 -1.90
CA TYR A 303 -0.13 9.87 -1.37
C TYR A 303 0.95 10.05 -2.45
N LEU A 304 0.68 9.56 -3.68
CA LEU A 304 1.63 9.66 -4.80
C LEU A 304 1.73 11.06 -5.43
N MET A 305 0.72 11.91 -5.25
CA MET A 305 0.63 13.23 -5.87
C MET A 305 0.14 14.25 -4.83
N GLY A 306 1.06 14.71 -3.98
CA GLY A 306 0.77 15.52 -2.79
C GLY A 306 -0.20 16.68 -2.98
N ASP A 307 -0.82 17.11 -1.86
CA ASP A 307 -2.01 17.96 -1.75
C ASP A 307 -2.06 19.24 -2.61
N ASP A 308 -0.91 19.76 -3.03
CA ASP A 308 -0.77 21.04 -3.74
C ASP A 308 -0.56 20.93 -5.26
N ASP A 309 -0.69 19.74 -5.89
CA ASP A 309 -0.51 19.65 -7.35
C ASP A 309 -1.53 20.54 -8.10
N PRO A 310 -1.08 21.60 -8.81
CA PRO A 310 -1.93 22.52 -9.55
C PRO A 310 -2.79 21.84 -10.63
N ALA A 311 -2.45 20.60 -11.01
CA ALA A 311 -3.22 19.78 -11.94
C ALA A 311 -4.64 19.45 -11.46
N TRP A 312 -4.92 19.54 -10.15
CA TRP A 312 -6.14 19.03 -9.52
C TRP A 312 -7.08 20.09 -8.94
N GLN A 313 -6.72 21.39 -8.98
CA GLN A 313 -7.59 22.46 -8.50
C GLN A 313 -8.93 22.48 -9.27
N GLY A 314 -10.01 22.08 -8.59
CA GLY A 314 -11.39 22.16 -9.10
C GLY A 314 -11.86 20.99 -9.99
N LYS A 315 -11.16 19.85 -10.03
CA LYS A 315 -11.57 18.65 -10.81
C LYS A 315 -11.95 17.46 -9.93
N LYS A 316 -12.86 16.60 -10.43
CA LYS A 316 -13.31 15.38 -9.74
C LYS A 316 -12.15 14.36 -9.71
N ARG A 317 -11.75 13.99 -8.49
CA ARG A 317 -10.63 13.10 -8.13
C ARG A 317 -10.82 11.68 -8.73
N PRO A 318 -9.88 11.08 -9.47
CA PRO A 318 -9.80 9.63 -9.56
C PRO A 318 -9.25 9.13 -8.22
N SER A 319 -10.09 8.45 -7.44
CA SER A 319 -9.79 8.08 -6.05
C SER A 319 -8.71 7.02 -5.92
N VAL A 320 -8.55 6.13 -6.91
CA VAL A 320 -7.78 4.90 -6.74
C VAL A 320 -6.79 4.66 -7.88
N ASN A 321 -5.54 4.40 -7.51
CA ASN A 321 -4.49 3.88 -8.37
C ASN A 321 -4.48 2.34 -8.31
N TYR A 322 -4.71 1.68 -9.43
CA TYR A 322 -4.79 0.22 -9.47
C TYR A 322 -3.48 -0.45 -9.92
N ASP A 323 -2.40 0.30 -10.08
CA ASP A 323 -1.09 -0.26 -10.46
C ASP A 323 -0.51 -1.23 -9.44
N TYR A 324 -1.07 -1.25 -8.23
CA TYR A 324 -0.65 -2.10 -7.13
C TYR A 324 -1.80 -2.96 -6.58
N LEU A 325 -2.85 -3.21 -7.37
CA LEU A 325 -3.93 -4.13 -6.99
C LEU A 325 -3.79 -5.48 -7.71
N LEU A 326 -3.53 -6.53 -6.94
CA LEU A 326 -3.41 -7.92 -7.38
C LEU A 326 -2.30 -8.10 -8.43
N VAL A 327 -1.07 -7.69 -8.07
CA VAL A 327 0.09 -7.73 -8.95
C VAL A 327 1.01 -8.92 -8.68
N THR A 328 1.77 -9.31 -9.70
CA THR A 328 2.80 -10.34 -9.60
C THR A 328 4.05 -9.82 -8.88
N THR A 329 4.91 -10.74 -8.43
CA THR A 329 6.24 -10.40 -7.88
C THR A 329 7.03 -9.53 -8.86
N GLN A 330 7.05 -9.91 -10.15
CA GLN A 330 7.78 -9.16 -11.18
C GLN A 330 7.28 -7.72 -11.33
N GLN A 331 5.97 -7.49 -11.20
CA GLN A 331 5.38 -6.15 -11.28
C GLN A 331 5.65 -5.33 -10.01
N LEU A 332 5.52 -5.94 -8.83
CA LEU A 332 5.81 -5.29 -7.55
C LEU A 332 7.28 -4.86 -7.46
N LEU A 333 8.21 -5.77 -7.80
CA LEU A 333 9.66 -5.53 -7.71
C LEU A 333 10.18 -4.42 -8.64
N ARG A 334 9.33 -3.87 -9.51
CA ARG A 334 9.67 -2.67 -10.27
C ARG A 334 9.79 -1.46 -9.38
N THR A 335 9.18 -1.43 -8.20
CA THR A 335 9.16 -0.25 -7.32
C THR A 335 9.43 -0.57 -5.85
N HIS A 336 9.26 -1.83 -5.44
CA HIS A 336 9.44 -2.28 -4.06
C HIS A 336 10.54 -3.33 -3.95
N THR A 337 11.14 -3.43 -2.77
CA THR A 337 12.06 -4.49 -2.36
C THR A 337 11.45 -5.15 -1.13
N ILE A 338 11.22 -6.46 -1.19
CA ILE A 338 10.68 -7.23 -0.05
C ILE A 338 11.81 -7.48 0.96
N ASP A 339 11.58 -7.14 2.23
CA ASP A 339 12.44 -7.48 3.36
C ASP A 339 11.56 -7.93 4.53
N ASN A 340 11.06 -9.16 4.41
CA ASN A 340 10.16 -9.77 5.37
C ASN A 340 10.89 -10.86 6.16
N PHE A 341 10.62 -10.95 7.47
CA PHE A 341 11.34 -11.87 8.36
C PHE A 341 10.96 -13.34 8.19
N PHE A 342 9.95 -13.65 7.38
CA PHE A 342 9.56 -14.99 6.96
C PHE A 342 9.40 -15.06 5.43
N PRO A 343 9.59 -16.26 4.81
CA PRO A 343 9.52 -16.40 3.37
C PRO A 343 8.09 -16.18 2.83
N LEU A 344 8.01 -15.48 1.70
CA LEU A 344 6.78 -15.24 0.93
C LEU A 344 6.80 -16.07 -0.37
N PRO A 345 5.64 -16.49 -0.90
CA PRO A 345 5.57 -17.23 -2.14
C PRO A 345 5.82 -16.31 -3.34
N ASP A 346 6.27 -16.89 -4.45
CA ASP A 346 6.37 -16.16 -5.72
C ASP A 346 4.99 -16.04 -6.38
N CYS A 347 4.56 -14.80 -6.65
CA CYS A 347 3.29 -14.47 -7.28
C CYS A 347 3.47 -14.35 -8.79
N THR A 348 2.99 -15.34 -9.55
CA THR A 348 3.12 -15.38 -11.03
C THR A 348 1.78 -15.35 -11.77
N ALA A 349 0.68 -15.57 -11.06
CA ALA A 349 -0.64 -15.60 -11.67
C ALA A 349 -1.06 -14.21 -12.18
N MET A 350 -1.77 -14.18 -13.30
CA MET A 350 -2.31 -12.95 -13.91
C MET A 350 -3.84 -12.94 -13.98
N LYS A 351 -4.49 -14.07 -13.68
CA LYS A 351 -5.95 -14.25 -13.82
C LYS A 351 -6.76 -13.15 -13.12
N ASP A 352 -6.43 -12.89 -11.86
CA ASP A 352 -7.13 -11.90 -11.03
C ASP A 352 -6.36 -10.57 -10.91
N ASN A 353 -5.34 -10.34 -11.76
CA ASN A 353 -4.73 -9.01 -11.88
C ASN A 353 -5.78 -7.98 -12.30
N TYR A 354 -5.76 -6.80 -11.68
CA TYR A 354 -6.76 -5.75 -11.93
C TYR A 354 -6.93 -5.45 -13.42
N TYR A 355 -5.86 -5.18 -14.16
CA TYR A 355 -5.97 -4.80 -15.57
C TYR A 355 -6.37 -5.97 -16.46
N VAL A 356 -6.11 -7.21 -16.06
CA VAL A 356 -6.60 -8.39 -16.80
C VAL A 356 -8.10 -8.55 -16.60
N ARG A 357 -8.57 -8.50 -15.35
CA ARG A 357 -9.99 -8.57 -14.99
C ARG A 357 -10.81 -7.44 -15.59
N GLU A 358 -10.23 -6.24 -15.61
CA GLU A 358 -10.83 -5.07 -16.23
C GLU A 358 -10.62 -5.04 -17.75
N ASN A 359 -10.04 -6.06 -18.40
CA ASN A 359 -9.80 -6.10 -19.85
C ASN A 359 -9.05 -4.85 -20.39
N ALA A 360 -8.12 -4.34 -19.58
CA ALA A 360 -7.30 -3.15 -19.82
C ALA A 360 -5.78 -3.46 -19.86
N TYR A 361 -5.41 -4.73 -19.81
CA TYR A 361 -4.03 -5.23 -19.97
C TYR A 361 -3.72 -5.53 -21.45
N PHE A 362 -2.57 -5.09 -21.95
CA PHE A 362 -2.16 -5.21 -23.35
C PHE A 362 -0.79 -5.89 -23.46
N ASP A 363 -0.77 -7.05 -24.12
CA ASP A 363 0.43 -7.78 -24.55
C ASP A 363 0.82 -7.47 -26.00
N THR A 364 -0.06 -6.77 -26.73
CA THR A 364 0.11 -6.30 -28.09
C THR A 364 -0.64 -4.98 -28.25
N VAL A 365 -0.33 -4.22 -29.30
CA VAL A 365 -1.09 -3.02 -29.66
C VAL A 365 -2.36 -3.43 -30.41
N ASP A 366 -3.43 -3.71 -29.67
CA ASP A 366 -4.75 -4.12 -30.19
C ASP A 366 -5.70 -2.90 -30.24
N GLU A 367 -5.92 -2.38 -31.45
CA GLU A 367 -6.79 -1.23 -31.73
C GLU A 367 -8.26 -1.50 -31.39
N ASP A 368 -8.76 -2.71 -31.63
CA ASP A 368 -10.14 -3.06 -31.34
C ASP A 368 -10.36 -3.12 -29.82
N LYS A 369 -9.37 -3.62 -29.07
CA LYS A 369 -9.39 -3.62 -27.61
C LYS A 369 -9.30 -2.20 -27.04
N LEU A 370 -8.47 -1.33 -27.62
CA LEU A 370 -8.44 0.10 -27.28
C LEU A 370 -9.82 0.73 -27.50
N ALA A 371 -10.42 0.54 -28.67
CA ALA A 371 -11.74 1.08 -28.98
C ALA A 371 -12.80 0.64 -27.96
N ARG A 372 -12.83 -0.66 -27.60
CA ARG A 372 -13.72 -1.20 -26.57
C ARG A 372 -13.45 -0.62 -25.19
N LEU A 373 -12.18 -0.48 -24.80
CA LEU A 373 -11.78 0.07 -23.51
C LEU A 373 -12.29 1.51 -23.33
N PHE A 374 -12.06 2.38 -24.31
CA PHE A 374 -12.54 3.77 -24.28
C PHE A 374 -14.06 3.87 -24.35
N ALA A 375 -14.71 3.09 -25.24
CA ALA A 375 -16.17 3.06 -25.35
C ALA A 375 -16.83 2.70 -24.01
N ARG A 376 -16.35 1.64 -23.35
CA ARG A 376 -16.81 1.24 -22.02
C ARG A 376 -16.53 2.33 -20.98
N GLY A 377 -15.37 2.97 -21.02
CA GLY A 377 -15.06 4.10 -20.13
C GLY A 377 -16.12 5.22 -20.20
N TYR A 378 -16.60 5.54 -21.40
CA TYR A 378 -17.69 6.50 -21.57
C TYR A 378 -19.06 5.97 -21.13
N GLU A 379 -19.37 4.70 -21.39
CA GLU A 379 -20.64 4.07 -20.99
C GLU A 379 -20.77 4.01 -19.47
N GLU A 380 -19.68 3.69 -18.77
CA GLU A 380 -19.58 3.64 -17.31
C GLU A 380 -19.38 5.01 -16.66
N GLN A 381 -19.31 6.08 -17.47
CA GLN A 381 -19.06 7.45 -17.00
C GLN A 381 -17.79 7.60 -16.17
N LYS A 382 -16.75 6.82 -16.51
CA LYS A 382 -15.43 6.93 -15.91
C LYS A 382 -14.83 8.29 -16.28
N GLY A 383 -14.26 8.99 -15.31
CA GLY A 383 -13.52 10.24 -15.57
C GLY A 383 -12.16 10.02 -16.25
N MET A 384 -11.64 8.80 -16.20
CA MET A 384 -10.34 8.42 -16.74
C MET A 384 -10.34 6.96 -17.16
N VAL A 385 -9.59 6.64 -18.21
CA VAL A 385 -9.28 5.28 -18.66
C VAL A 385 -7.79 5.06 -18.48
N THR A 386 -7.43 3.94 -17.85
CA THR A 386 -6.03 3.50 -17.71
C THR A 386 -5.85 2.16 -18.41
N LEU A 387 -4.79 2.05 -19.19
CA LEU A 387 -4.31 0.80 -19.76
C LEU A 387 -2.97 0.41 -19.14
N LYS A 388 -2.70 -0.90 -19.05
CA LYS A 388 -1.42 -1.46 -18.62
C LYS A 388 -0.80 -2.28 -19.74
N CYS A 389 0.45 -2.01 -20.06
CA CYS A 389 1.22 -2.77 -21.04
C CYS A 389 2.00 -3.89 -20.34
N ALA A 390 2.18 -5.02 -21.01
CA ALA A 390 2.87 -6.18 -20.47
C ALA A 390 4.32 -5.88 -20.11
N ASP A 391 5.01 -5.17 -21.01
CA ASP A 391 6.42 -4.86 -20.93
C ASP A 391 6.74 -3.47 -21.52
N ALA A 392 8.04 -3.13 -21.50
CA ALA A 392 8.54 -1.86 -22.00
C ALA A 392 8.36 -1.69 -23.52
N ASP A 393 8.43 -2.76 -24.30
CA ASP A 393 8.33 -2.70 -25.76
C ASP A 393 6.91 -2.38 -26.18
N ILE A 394 5.91 -3.03 -25.58
CA ILE A 394 4.49 -2.72 -25.83
C ILE A 394 4.18 -1.32 -25.31
N TYR A 395 4.71 -0.93 -24.16
CA TYR A 395 4.51 0.42 -23.61
C TYR A 395 5.03 1.51 -24.55
N LEU A 396 6.23 1.36 -25.11
CA LEU A 396 6.80 2.32 -26.04
C LEU A 396 6.01 2.38 -27.36
N GLN A 397 5.59 1.23 -27.89
CA GLN A 397 4.73 1.18 -29.08
C GLN A 397 3.38 1.85 -28.84
N MET A 398 2.77 1.61 -27.67
CA MET A 398 1.51 2.25 -27.27
C MET A 398 1.65 3.76 -27.16
N LYS A 399 2.78 4.24 -26.60
CA LYS A 399 3.10 5.68 -26.53
C LYS A 399 3.28 6.30 -27.91
N GLN A 400 4.07 5.67 -28.78
CA GLN A 400 4.26 6.14 -30.15
C GLN A 400 2.90 6.30 -30.85
N LYS A 401 2.06 5.25 -30.82
CA LYS A 401 0.78 5.26 -31.51
C LYS A 401 -0.21 6.28 -30.91
N LEU A 402 -0.44 6.24 -29.60
CA LEU A 402 -1.46 7.06 -28.97
C LEU A 402 -1.04 8.54 -28.84
N LEU A 403 0.23 8.81 -28.54
CA LEU A 403 0.72 10.15 -28.23
C LEU A 403 1.39 10.80 -29.44
N ASP A 404 2.39 10.15 -30.03
CA ASP A 404 3.24 10.75 -31.07
C ASP A 404 2.53 10.78 -32.43
N ASP A 405 1.89 9.67 -32.81
CA ASP A 405 1.06 9.55 -34.01
C ASP A 405 -0.35 10.15 -33.79
N GLN A 406 -0.63 10.60 -32.57
CA GLN A 406 -1.88 11.28 -32.16
C GLN A 406 -3.15 10.45 -32.40
N GLU A 407 -3.05 9.13 -32.41
CA GLU A 407 -4.21 8.27 -32.60
C GLU A 407 -5.15 8.28 -31.39
N ILE A 408 -4.74 8.79 -30.22
CA ILE A 408 -5.65 8.94 -29.07
C ILE A 408 -6.95 9.69 -29.43
N PHE A 409 -6.89 10.63 -30.37
CA PHE A 409 -8.04 11.43 -30.78
C PHE A 409 -9.08 10.67 -31.59
N THR A 410 -8.80 9.44 -32.02
CA THR A 410 -9.83 8.56 -32.60
C THR A 410 -10.74 7.98 -31.51
N TYR A 411 -10.23 7.86 -30.28
CA TYR A 411 -10.95 7.28 -29.15
C TYR A 411 -11.66 8.31 -28.27
N LEU A 412 -11.22 9.57 -28.26
CA LEU A 412 -11.84 10.65 -27.46
C LEU A 412 -13.08 11.25 -28.15
N LYS A 413 -14.18 11.40 -27.40
CA LYS A 413 -15.42 12.04 -27.88
C LYS A 413 -15.23 13.55 -28.14
N ASN A 414 -16.10 14.11 -28.98
CA ASN A 414 -16.20 15.54 -29.33
C ASN A 414 -15.03 16.17 -30.11
N GLY A 415 -14.15 15.37 -30.73
CA GLY A 415 -13.08 15.92 -31.57
C GLY A 415 -12.13 16.84 -30.81
N GLY A 416 -11.91 16.55 -29.51
CA GLY A 416 -11.06 17.32 -28.62
C GLY A 416 -9.74 17.70 -29.30
N SER A 417 -9.41 18.98 -29.29
CA SER A 417 -8.15 19.49 -29.85
C SER A 417 -6.96 19.25 -28.91
N SER A 418 -7.23 18.71 -27.72
CA SER A 418 -6.24 18.34 -26.70
C SER A 418 -6.66 17.11 -25.91
N ALA A 419 -5.68 16.30 -25.50
CA ALA A 419 -5.86 15.17 -24.59
C ALA A 419 -5.07 15.42 -23.30
N ALA A 420 -5.71 15.21 -22.15
CA ALA A 420 -5.03 15.16 -20.86
C ALA A 420 -4.63 13.72 -20.56
N TYR A 421 -3.38 13.51 -20.19
CA TYR A 421 -2.86 12.17 -19.88
C TYR A 421 -1.77 12.20 -18.79
N VAL A 422 -1.54 11.02 -18.22
CA VAL A 422 -0.45 10.69 -17.32
C VAL A 422 0.11 9.34 -17.72
N ASP A 423 1.42 9.21 -17.66
CA ASP A 423 2.15 7.98 -17.97
C ASP A 423 3.02 7.60 -16.77
N THR A 424 3.06 6.31 -16.47
CA THR A 424 3.88 5.74 -15.38
C THR A 424 4.85 4.73 -15.97
N PRO A 425 6.05 5.15 -16.42
CA PRO A 425 7.02 4.28 -17.06
C PRO A 425 7.45 3.08 -16.21
N GLU A 426 7.45 3.22 -14.89
CA GLU A 426 7.82 2.15 -13.95
C GLU A 426 6.77 1.03 -13.93
N GLN A 427 5.51 1.38 -14.20
CA GLN A 427 4.38 0.46 -14.17
C GLN A 427 3.85 0.10 -15.56
N TYR A 428 4.40 0.70 -16.61
CA TYR A 428 3.96 0.56 -18.00
C TYR A 428 2.48 0.92 -18.22
N THR A 429 2.00 1.95 -17.52
CA THR A 429 0.62 2.41 -17.62
C THR A 429 0.48 3.75 -18.33
N LEU A 430 -0.61 3.91 -19.06
CA LEU A 430 -1.05 5.16 -19.66
C LEU A 430 -2.48 5.43 -19.23
N SER A 431 -2.74 6.62 -18.70
CA SER A 431 -4.08 7.05 -18.31
C SER A 431 -4.50 8.30 -19.07
N PHE A 432 -5.74 8.29 -19.56
CA PHE A 432 -6.33 9.36 -20.35
C PHE A 432 -7.65 9.80 -19.72
N TRP A 433 -7.81 11.10 -19.52
CA TRP A 433 -9.07 11.65 -19.01
C TRP A 433 -10.13 11.61 -20.10
N LEU A 434 -11.35 11.23 -19.71
CA LEU A 434 -12.52 11.26 -20.56
C LEU A 434 -13.30 12.54 -20.23
N GLU A 435 -13.35 13.48 -21.18
CA GLU A 435 -14.12 14.73 -21.10
C GLU A 435 -15.50 14.61 -21.77
#